data_AF-A0A3N5CQ06-F1
#
_entry.id   AF-A0A3N5CQ06-F1
#
_cell.length_a   1.000
_cell.length_b   1.000
_cell.length_c   1.000
_cell.angle_alpha   90.00
_cell.angle_beta   90.00
_cell.angle_gamma   90.00
#
_symmetry.space_group_name_H-M   'P 1'
#
loop_
_entity.id
_entity.type
_entity.pdbx_description
1 polymer ?
#
loop_
_entity_poly.entity_id
_entity_poly.type
_entity_poly.pdbx_seq_one_letter_code
_entity_poly.pdbx_strand_id
1 'polypeptide(L)'
;MTELIPVKGVFLLGLLEEVGKRRALTDVETDLIEEIVRSEGDCSEFEWQPKHDQWLTEAARRKAIKRLALDMGVSEGAAYQRLARVRKRKGVKVRGNPQKGRS
;
A
#
# COMPACT_ATOMS: atom_id res chain seq x y z
N MET A 1 -8.87 -20.53 29.01
CA MET A 1 -8.93 -19.06 28.91
C MET A 1 -7.68 -18.64 28.16
N THR A 2 -7.84 -18.15 26.94
CA THR A 2 -6.71 -17.68 26.12
C THR A 2 -6.43 -16.25 26.55
N GLU A 3 -5.35 -16.01 27.27
CA GLU A 3 -4.90 -14.66 27.60
C GLU A 3 -4.46 -13.97 26.29
N LEU A 4 -5.23 -12.96 25.88
CA LEU A 4 -4.85 -12.09 24.78
C LEU A 4 -3.82 -11.10 25.31
N ILE A 5 -2.56 -11.29 24.93
CA ILE A 5 -1.48 -10.36 25.28
C ILE A 5 -1.62 -9.13 24.38
N PRO A 6 -1.86 -7.92 24.93
CA PRO A 6 -1.91 -6.71 24.11
C PRO A 6 -0.50 -6.38 23.63
N VAL A 7 -0.29 -6.48 22.32
CA VAL A 7 0.96 -6.08 21.66
C VAL A 7 0.75 -4.69 21.05
N LYS A 8 1.66 -3.75 21.32
CA LYS A 8 1.61 -2.40 20.72
C LYS A 8 1.87 -2.50 19.21
N GLY A 9 1.08 -1.84 18.36
CA GLY A 9 1.24 -1.91 16.91
C GLY A 9 2.57 -1.35 16.42
N VAL A 10 3.15 -0.35 17.11
CA VAL A 10 4.53 0.12 16.87
C VAL A 10 5.57 -1.00 16.96
N PHE A 11 5.38 -1.96 17.87
CA PHE A 11 6.28 -3.12 18.00
C PHE A 11 6.12 -4.09 16.81
N LEU A 12 4.88 -4.33 16.37
CA LEU A 12 4.60 -5.16 15.19
C LEU A 12 5.15 -4.52 13.90
N LEU A 13 5.00 -3.21 13.75
CA LEU A 13 5.56 -2.46 12.63
C LEU A 13 7.09 -2.54 12.60
N GLY A 14 7.76 -2.42 13.74
CA GLY A 14 9.21 -2.57 13.83
C GLY A 14 9.69 -3.98 13.44
N LEU A 15 8.97 -5.03 13.84
CA LEU A 15 9.26 -6.41 13.42
C LEU A 15 9.09 -6.60 11.91
N LEU A 16 8.03 -6.02 11.34
CA LEU A 16 7.75 -6.12 9.91
C LEU A 16 8.74 -5.32 9.05
N GLU A 17 9.20 -4.17 9.55
CA GLU A 17 10.25 -3.40 8.90
C GLU A 17 11.58 -4.18 8.86
N GLU A 18 11.95 -4.85 9.95
CA GLU A 18 13.12 -5.73 10.00
C GLU A 18 13.02 -6.93 9.05
N VAL A 19 11.83 -7.52 8.90
CA VAL A 19 11.59 -8.57 7.90
C VAL A 19 11.71 -7.99 6.49
N GLY A 20 11.12 -6.82 6.25
CA GLY A 20 11.17 -6.09 4.97
C GLY A 20 12.58 -5.73 4.51
N LYS A 21 13.50 -5.48 5.45
CA LYS A 21 14.94 -5.26 5.16
C LYS A 21 15.64 -6.52 4.66
N ARG A 22 15.16 -7.71 5.01
CA ARG A 22 15.79 -9.00 4.68
C ARG A 22 15.12 -9.72 3.51
N ARG A 23 13.82 -9.51 3.32
CA ARG A 23 13.05 -10.06 2.20
C ARG A 23 11.84 -9.19 1.86
N ALA A 24 11.34 -9.35 0.64
CA ALA A 24 10.04 -8.78 0.28
C ALA A 24 8.94 -9.35 1.21
N LEU A 25 8.04 -8.47 1.64
CA LEU A 25 6.84 -8.84 2.36
C LEU A 25 5.88 -9.58 1.42
N THR A 26 5.20 -10.58 1.94
CA THR A 26 4.11 -11.26 1.24
C THR A 26 2.85 -10.39 1.22
N ASP A 27 1.91 -10.72 0.34
CA ASP A 27 0.62 -10.02 0.26
C ASP A 27 -0.12 -10.03 1.62
N VAL A 28 -0.09 -11.16 2.32
CA VAL A 28 -0.71 -11.32 3.66
C VAL A 28 -0.06 -10.42 4.71
N GLU A 29 1.27 -10.33 4.70
CA GLU A 29 2.01 -9.46 5.63
C GLU A 29 1.73 -7.98 5.34
N THR A 30 1.54 -7.64 4.06
CA THR A 30 1.19 -6.28 3.65
C THR A 30 -0.22 -5.92 4.12
N ASP A 31 -1.19 -6.82 3.95
CA ASP A 31 -2.57 -6.63 4.39
C ASP A 31 -2.65 -6.45 5.93
N LEU A 32 -1.86 -7.23 6.69
CA LEU A 32 -1.75 -7.10 8.14
C LEU A 32 -1.19 -5.73 8.57
N ILE A 33 -0.18 -5.21 7.86
CA ILE A 33 0.35 -3.86 8.13
C ILE A 33 -0.74 -2.82 7.88
N GLU A 34 -1.47 -2.94 6.78
CA GLU A 34 -2.57 -2.01 6.46
C GLU A 34 -3.66 -2.03 7.54
N GLU A 35 -3.96 -3.19 8.13
CA GLU A 35 -4.95 -3.34 9.19
C GLU A 35 -4.46 -2.75 10.53
N ILE A 36 -3.19 -2.96 10.88
CA ILE A 36 -2.57 -2.35 12.06
C ILE A 36 -2.53 -0.82 11.93
N VAL A 37 -2.12 -0.30 10.78
CA VAL A 37 -2.12 1.15 10.52
C VAL A 37 -3.52 1.74 10.56
N ARG A 38 -4.54 1.01 10.08
CA ARG A 38 -5.95 1.43 10.15
C ARG A 38 -6.52 1.41 11.56
N SER A 39 -6.09 0.47 12.40
CA SER A 39 -6.61 0.32 13.77
C SER A 39 -5.95 1.26 14.78
N GLU A 40 -4.71 1.70 14.56
CA GLU A 40 -4.02 2.66 15.43
C GLU A 40 -4.21 4.13 15.02
N GLY A 41 -4.60 4.39 13.78
CA GLY A 41 -4.91 5.75 13.33
C GLY A 41 -6.38 6.08 13.54
N ASP A 42 -6.68 7.16 14.28
CA ASP A 42 -7.94 7.93 14.22
C ASP A 42 -8.11 8.60 12.82
N CYS A 43 -7.70 7.90 11.77
CA CYS A 43 -7.67 8.36 10.41
C CYS A 43 -9.02 8.07 9.80
N SER A 44 -9.90 9.08 9.78
CA SER A 44 -11.08 9.13 8.91
C SER A 44 -10.78 8.43 7.58
N GLU A 45 -11.53 7.36 7.29
CA GLU A 45 -11.26 6.43 6.20
C GLU A 45 -11.07 7.20 4.88
N PHE A 46 -9.84 7.28 4.41
CA PHE A 46 -9.56 7.88 3.12
C PHE A 46 -10.15 6.99 2.02
N GLU A 47 -11.21 7.46 1.37
CA GLU A 47 -11.87 6.70 0.30
C GLU A 47 -11.33 7.07 -1.10
N TRP A 48 -10.91 6.04 -1.85
CA TRP A 48 -10.40 6.21 -3.21
C TRP A 48 -11.50 6.49 -4.23
N GLN A 49 -11.73 7.76 -4.52
CA GLN A 49 -12.65 8.21 -5.57
C GLN A 49 -12.05 8.11 -6.99
N PRO A 50 -12.89 7.98 -8.05
CA PRO A 50 -12.43 7.94 -9.43
C PRO A 50 -11.58 9.15 -9.86
N LYS A 51 -11.82 10.33 -9.28
CA LYS A 51 -11.00 11.54 -9.52
C LYS A 51 -9.54 11.36 -9.08
N HIS A 52 -9.31 10.62 -8.01
CA HIS A 52 -7.97 10.32 -7.49
C HIS A 52 -7.19 9.42 -8.46
N ASP A 53 -7.86 8.50 -9.15
CA ASP A 53 -7.22 7.64 -10.17
C ASP A 53 -6.68 8.48 -11.35
N GLN A 54 -7.37 9.59 -11.71
CA GLN A 54 -6.89 10.54 -12.72
C GLN A 54 -5.69 11.33 -12.19
N TRP A 55 -5.79 11.89 -10.98
CA TRP A 55 -4.70 12.65 -10.35
C TRP A 55 -3.43 11.81 -10.20
N LEU A 56 -3.55 10.54 -9.78
CA LEU A 56 -2.43 9.60 -9.71
C LEU A 56 -1.81 9.36 -11.09
N THR A 57 -2.61 9.23 -12.14
CA THR A 57 -2.11 9.02 -13.50
C THR A 57 -1.32 10.25 -13.99
N GLU A 58 -1.80 11.45 -13.70
CA GLU A 58 -1.16 12.72 -14.07
C GLU A 58 0.11 12.97 -13.25
N ALA A 59 0.04 12.77 -11.92
CA ALA A 59 1.18 12.87 -11.02
C ALA A 59 2.29 11.86 -11.39
N ALA A 60 1.93 10.65 -11.82
CA ALA A 60 2.90 9.67 -12.31
C ALA A 60 3.67 10.15 -13.55
N ARG A 61 3.00 10.85 -14.48
CA ARG A 61 3.65 11.44 -15.66
C ARG A 61 4.62 12.56 -15.27
N ARG A 62 4.29 13.32 -14.24
CA ARG A 62 5.11 14.44 -13.72
C ARG A 62 6.11 14.04 -12.63
N LYS A 63 6.24 12.75 -12.31
CA LYS A 63 7.07 12.24 -11.18
C LYS A 63 6.75 12.92 -9.83
N ALA A 64 5.47 13.24 -9.59
CA ALA A 64 5.00 14.02 -8.44
C ALA A 64 4.13 13.22 -7.45
N ILE A 65 4.16 11.87 -7.50
CA ILE A 65 3.32 10.99 -6.66
C ILE A 65 3.53 11.28 -5.17
N LYS A 66 4.77 11.49 -4.73
CA LYS A 66 5.09 11.79 -3.34
C LYS A 66 4.39 13.04 -2.82
N ARG A 67 4.38 14.12 -3.62
CA ARG A 67 3.72 15.38 -3.25
C ARG A 67 2.21 15.20 -3.20
N LEU A 68 1.64 14.52 -4.20
CA LEU A 68 0.21 14.23 -4.23
C LEU A 68 -0.24 13.37 -3.04
N ALA A 69 0.55 12.37 -2.63
CA ALA A 69 0.24 11.53 -1.47
C ALA A 69 0.17 12.35 -0.18
N LEU A 70 1.12 13.28 0.02
CA LEU A 70 1.10 14.22 1.14
C LEU A 70 -0.14 15.13 1.11
N ASP A 71 -0.47 15.70 -0.05
CA ASP A 71 -1.63 16.59 -0.21
C ASP A 71 -2.97 15.86 0.07
N MET A 72 -3.01 14.55 -0.17
CA MET A 72 -4.16 13.69 0.06
C MET A 72 -4.21 13.06 1.46
N GLY A 73 -3.17 13.27 2.29
CA GLY A 73 -3.08 12.65 3.61
C GLY A 73 -2.93 11.13 3.58
N VAL A 74 -2.37 10.57 2.50
CA VAL A 74 -2.15 9.12 2.34
C VAL A 74 -0.67 8.80 2.28
N SER A 75 -0.31 7.55 2.58
CA SER A 75 1.07 7.10 2.42
C SER A 75 1.48 7.06 0.95
N GLU A 76 2.74 7.35 0.67
CA GLU A 76 3.32 7.25 -0.68
C GLU A 76 3.17 5.81 -1.24
N GLY A 77 3.32 4.81 -0.39
CA GLY A 77 3.09 3.39 -0.74
C GLY A 77 1.66 3.12 -1.21
N ALA A 78 0.65 3.61 -0.48
CA ALA A 78 -0.76 3.43 -0.86
C ALA A 78 -1.07 4.10 -2.21
N ALA A 79 -0.50 5.28 -2.47
CA ALA A 79 -0.63 5.97 -3.76
C ALA A 79 -0.02 5.15 -4.91
N TYR A 80 1.17 4.57 -4.74
CA TYR A 80 1.79 3.71 -5.76
C TYR A 80 1.04 2.39 -5.97
N GLN A 81 0.56 1.74 -4.91
CA GLN A 81 -0.25 0.53 -5.02
C GLN A 81 -1.56 0.82 -5.75
N ARG A 82 -2.23 1.93 -5.45
CA ARG A 82 -3.44 2.36 -6.16
C ARG A 82 -3.16 2.62 -7.64
N LEU A 83 -2.08 3.34 -7.95
CA LEU A 83 -1.64 3.58 -9.33
C LEU A 83 -1.36 2.27 -10.08
N ALA A 84 -0.74 1.27 -9.45
CA ALA A 84 -0.52 -0.05 -10.03
C ALA A 84 -1.85 -0.76 -10.36
N ARG A 85 -2.84 -0.71 -9.44
CA ARG A 85 -4.20 -1.24 -9.67
C ARG A 85 -4.92 -0.50 -10.82
N VAL A 86 -4.77 0.82 -10.92
CA VAL A 86 -5.32 1.63 -12.04
C VAL A 86 -4.69 1.24 -13.38
N ARG A 87 -3.36 1.08 -13.42
CA ARG A 87 -2.63 0.64 -14.62
C ARG A 87 -3.07 -0.75 -15.07
N LYS A 88 -3.22 -1.69 -14.12
CA LYS A 88 -3.73 -3.04 -14.38
C LYS A 88 -5.15 -3.03 -14.96
N ARG A 89 -6.06 -2.21 -14.41
CA ARG A 89 -7.43 -2.03 -14.94
C ARG A 89 -7.47 -1.44 -16.36
N LYS A 90 -6.52 -0.54 -16.68
CA LYS A 90 -6.39 0.07 -18.02
C LYS A 90 -5.61 -0.79 -19.02
N GLY A 91 -5.20 -2.01 -18.65
CA GLY A 91 -4.41 -2.90 -19.53
C GLY A 91 -2.96 -2.45 -19.77
N VAL A 92 -2.46 -1.49 -18.99
CA VAL A 92 -1.07 -1.03 -19.10
C VAL A 92 -0.17 -2.07 -18.46
N LYS A 93 0.57 -2.83 -19.27
CA LYS A 93 1.58 -3.81 -18.80
C LYS A 93 2.61 -3.11 -17.92
N VAL A 94 2.52 -3.32 -16.61
CA VAL A 94 3.58 -2.97 -15.67
C VAL A 94 4.70 -3.99 -15.90
N ARG A 95 5.88 -3.53 -16.34
CA ARG A 95 7.10 -4.36 -16.43
C ARG A 95 7.38 -4.92 -15.04
N GLY A 96 7.11 -6.20 -14.81
CA GLY A 96 7.36 -6.82 -13.52
C GLY A 96 6.51 -8.05 -13.17
N ASN A 97 5.44 -8.38 -13.91
CA ASN A 97 4.69 -9.60 -13.61
C ASN A 97 5.41 -10.82 -14.22
N PRO A 98 5.93 -11.78 -13.43
CA PRO A 98 6.47 -13.01 -13.99
C PRO A 98 5.33 -13.75 -14.69
N GLN A 99 5.56 -14.10 -15.96
CA GLN A 99 4.66 -14.96 -16.70
C GLN A 99 4.60 -16.30 -15.97
N LYS A 100 3.49 -16.60 -15.28
CA LYS A 100 3.15 -18.00 -14.97
C LYS A 100 3.07 -18.71 -16.32
N GLY A 101 4.05 -19.58 -16.56
CA GLY A 101 4.06 -20.48 -17.70
C GLY A 101 2.77 -21.26 -17.76
N ARG A 102 2.19 -21.33 -18.96
CA ARG A 102 1.16 -22.32 -19.29
C ARG A 102 1.87 -23.67 -19.31
N SER A 103 1.48 -24.56 -18.41
CA SER A 103 1.53 -26.01 -18.63
C SER A 103 0.16 -26.45 -19.09
#